data_AF-B8I687-F1
#
_entry.id   AF-B8I687-F1
#
_cell.length_a   1.000
_cell.length_b   1.000
_cell.length_c   1.000
_cell.angle_alpha   90.00
_cell.angle_beta   90.00
_cell.angle_gamma   90.00
#
_symmetry.space_group_name_H-M   'P 1'
#
loop_
_entity.id
_entity.type
_entity.pdbx_description
1 polymer ?
#
loop_
_entity_poly.entity_id
_entity_poly.type
_entity_poly.pdbx_seq_one_letter_code
_entity_poly.pdbx_strand_id
1 'polypeptide(L)'
;MNRLQPVEEILMSWRRCINSGLINSAAAVSTYISEDALQTALNASKPIISLFDEIWRELERLTANKSLVFLLTSPEGVLLKKSVAEN
;
A
#
# COMPACT_ATOMS: atom_id res chain seq x y z
N MET A 1 -26.77 7.39 -1.44
CA MET A 1 -25.31 7.38 -1.68
C MET A 1 -24.63 6.99 -0.38
N ASN A 2 -24.16 5.75 -0.27
CA ASN A 2 -23.36 5.35 0.88
C ASN A 2 -22.01 6.05 0.78
N ARG A 3 -21.64 6.85 1.77
CA ARG A 3 -20.29 7.42 1.86
C ARG A 3 -19.31 6.26 2.04
N LEU A 4 -18.52 5.97 1.02
CA LEU A 4 -17.57 4.84 1.00
C LEU A 4 -16.41 5.04 1.99
N GLN A 5 -16.17 6.26 2.46
CA GLN A 5 -15.21 6.59 3.50
C GLN A 5 -15.84 7.57 4.50
N PRO A 6 -15.60 7.42 5.81
CA PRO A 6 -16.06 8.37 6.81
C PRO A 6 -15.39 9.73 6.57
N VAL A 7 -16.18 10.76 6.25
CA VAL A 7 -15.66 12.13 6.03
C VAL A 7 -14.85 12.62 7.22
N GLU A 8 -15.25 12.23 8.43
CA GLU A 8 -14.53 12.56 9.67
C GLU A 8 -13.11 11.97 9.70
N GLU A 9 -12.91 10.75 9.20
CA GLU A 9 -11.59 10.11 9.14
C GLU A 9 -10.64 10.88 8.21
N ILE A 10 -11.15 11.31 7.06
CA ILE A 10 -10.40 12.12 6.08
C ILE A 10 -10.00 13.45 6.72
N LEU A 11 -10.94 14.17 7.33
CA LEU A 11 -10.68 15.47 7.97
C LEU A 11 -9.66 15.34 9.11
N MET A 12 -9.75 14.27 9.92
CA MET A 12 -8.77 14.00 10.98
C MET A 12 -7.39 13.66 10.41
N SER A 13 -7.32 12.93 9.30
CA SER A 13 -6.07 12.63 8.59
C SER A 13 -5.41 13.91 8.05
N TRP A 14 -6.17 14.77 7.38
CA TRP A 14 -5.70 16.05 6.88
C TRP A 14 -5.18 16.95 7.99
N ARG A 15 -5.90 17.03 9.13
CA ARG A 15 -5.46 17.80 10.29
C ARG A 15 -4.10 17.32 10.81
N ARG A 16 -3.85 16.00 10.87
CA ARG A 16 -2.54 15.46 11.28
C ARG A 16 -1.45 15.89 10.30
N CYS A 17 -1.69 15.76 8.99
CA CYS A 17 -0.72 16.17 7.97
C CYS A 17 -0.38 17.67 8.04
N ILE A 18 -1.38 18.54 8.23
CA ILE A 18 -1.17 19.98 8.39
C ILE A 18 -0.30 20.27 9.61
N ASN A 19 -0.59 19.62 10.75
CA ASN A 19 0.16 19.82 12.00
C ASN A 19 1.62 19.32 11.91
N SER A 20 1.89 18.27 11.13
CA SER A 20 3.24 17.73 10.94
C SER A 20 4.08 18.49 9.91
N GLY A 21 3.52 19.55 9.30
CA GLY A 21 4.15 20.28 8.21
C GLY A 21 3.78 19.65 6.87
N LEU A 22 2.76 20.21 6.23
CA LEU A 22 2.34 19.77 4.90
C LEU A 22 3.47 20.02 3.89
N ILE A 23 3.95 18.95 3.27
CA ILE A 23 4.99 19.03 2.26
C ILE A 23 4.34 19.42 0.94
N ASN A 24 4.67 20.61 0.45
CA ASN A 24 4.12 21.16 -0.80
C ASN A 24 4.93 20.73 -2.05
N SER A 25 5.74 19.68 -1.96
CA SER A 25 6.46 19.14 -3.11
C SER A 25 5.67 17.98 -3.74
N ALA A 26 5.72 17.89 -5.07
CA ALA A 26 5.15 16.75 -5.80
C ALA A 26 6.02 15.49 -5.70
N ALA A 27 7.23 15.62 -5.13
CA ALA A 27 8.10 14.49 -4.88
C ALA A 27 7.59 13.76 -3.63
N ALA A 28 7.27 12.47 -3.77
CA ALA A 28 7.02 11.62 -2.62
C ALA A 28 8.24 11.71 -1.68
N VAL A 29 7.97 11.95 -0.39
CA VAL A 29 9.02 11.86 0.62
C VAL A 29 9.53 10.43 0.59
N SER A 30 10.72 10.21 0.06
CA SER A 30 11.37 8.91 0.20
C SER A 30 11.78 8.78 1.66
N THR A 31 10.96 8.10 2.46
CA THR A 31 11.39 7.64 3.76
C THR A 31 12.45 6.58 3.52
N TYR A 32 13.69 6.86 3.94
CA TYR A 32 14.78 5.90 3.83
C TYR A 32 14.49 4.69 4.74
N ILE A 33 14.51 3.50 4.16
CA ILE A 33 14.59 2.23 4.87
C ILE A 33 15.92 1.58 4.50
N SER A 34 16.66 1.06 5.48
CA SER A 34 17.88 0.32 5.17
C SER A 34 17.55 -1.00 4.49
N GLU A 35 18.46 -1.49 3.65
CA GLU A 35 18.31 -2.77 2.97
C GLU A 35 18.12 -3.93 3.97
N ASP A 36 18.87 -3.93 5.07
CA ASP A 36 18.74 -4.94 6.14
C ASP A 36 17.35 -4.91 6.80
N ALA A 37 16.81 -3.72 7.07
CA ALA A 37 15.48 -3.58 7.67
C ALA A 37 14.38 -4.03 6.70
N LEU A 38 14.52 -3.70 5.42
CA LEU A 38 13.61 -4.17 4.37
C LEU A 38 13.68 -5.69 4.25
N GLN A 39 14.88 -6.27 4.19
CA GLN A 39 15.07 -7.71 4.08
C GLN A 39 14.49 -8.45 5.30
N THR A 40 14.62 -7.88 6.49
CA THR A 40 14.02 -8.39 7.72
C THR A 40 12.49 -8.38 7.63
N ALA A 41 11.89 -7.27 7.20
CA ALA A 41 10.45 -7.15 7.03
C ALA A 41 9.90 -8.13 5.99
N LEU A 42 10.59 -8.31 4.86
CA LEU A 42 10.23 -9.28 3.82
C LEU A 42 10.33 -10.72 4.34
N ASN A 43 11.38 -11.04 5.09
CA ASN A 43 11.55 -12.38 5.66
C ASN A 43 10.47 -12.71 6.68
N ALA A 44 10.14 -11.77 7.57
CA ALA A 44 9.07 -11.94 8.55
C ALA A 44 7.69 -12.08 7.88
N SER A 45 7.49 -11.43 6.73
CA SER A 45 6.22 -11.40 6.01
C SER A 45 6.05 -12.50 4.96
N LYS A 46 7.00 -13.43 4.82
CA LYS A 46 6.96 -14.51 3.81
C LYS A 46 5.62 -15.23 3.71
N PRO A 47 5.00 -15.71 4.82
CA PRO A 47 3.72 -16.42 4.73
C PRO A 47 2.59 -15.56 4.15
N ILE A 48 2.54 -14.28 4.54
CA ILE A 48 1.55 -13.32 4.06
C ILE A 48 1.79 -12.97 2.59
N ILE A 49 3.05 -12.82 2.17
CA ILE A 49 3.40 -12.57 0.77
C ILE A 49 2.97 -13.76 -0.10
N SER A 50 3.21 -14.99 0.35
CA SER A 50 2.76 -16.19 -0.38
C SER A 50 1.23 -16.24 -0.51
N LEU A 51 0.50 -16.00 0.59
CA LEU A 51 -0.96 -15.94 0.56
C LEU A 51 -1.47 -14.84 -0.38
N PHE A 52 -0.82 -13.67 -0.38
CA PHE A 52 -1.16 -12.58 -1.28
C PHE A 52 -0.94 -12.95 -2.75
N ASP A 53 0.13 -13.67 -3.07
CA ASP A 53 0.39 -14.15 -4.44
C ASP A 53 -0.67 -15.16 -4.90
N GLU A 54 -1.18 -16.01 -4.01
CA GLU A 54 -2.28 -16.95 -4.30
C GLU A 54 -3.59 -16.19 -4.59
N ILE A 55 -3.98 -15.28 -3.70
CA ILE A 55 -5.18 -14.44 -3.87
C ILE A 55 -5.08 -13.60 -5.14
N TRP A 56 -3.90 -13.05 -5.42
CA TRP A 56 -3.66 -12.27 -6.63
C TRP A 56 -3.93 -13.08 -7.90
N ARG A 57 -3.43 -14.32 -7.99
CA ARG A 57 -3.66 -15.19 -9.16
C ARG A 57 -5.15 -15.48 -9.38
N GLU A 58 -5.92 -15.62 -8.31
CA GLU A 58 -7.37 -15.80 -8.41
C GLU A 58 -8.06 -14.51 -8.89
N LEU A 59 -7.71 -13.36 -8.30
CA LEU A 59 -8.25 -12.06 -8.67
C LEU A 59 -7.89 -11.65 -10.09
N GLU A 60 -6.66 -11.92 -10.55
CA GLU A 60 -6.20 -11.61 -11.90
C GLU A 60 -7.06 -12.30 -12.98
N ARG A 61 -7.53 -13.53 -12.70
CA ARG A 61 -8.43 -14.26 -13.61
C ARG A 61 -9.83 -13.67 -13.66
N LEU A 62 -10.27 -13.02 -12.59
CA LEU A 62 -11.60 -12.41 -12.46
C LEU A 62 -11.63 -10.94 -12.88
N THR A 63 -10.48 -10.27 -12.83
CA THR A 63 -10.39 -8.82 -13.02
C THR A 63 -10.44 -8.48 -14.51
N ALA A 64 -11.56 -7.90 -14.94
CA ALA A 64 -11.72 -7.38 -16.31
C ALA A 64 -10.90 -6.11 -16.57
N ASN A 65 -10.53 -5.36 -15.53
CA ASN A 65 -9.77 -4.13 -15.65
C ASN A 65 -8.27 -4.37 -15.42
N LYS A 66 -7.51 -4.42 -16.51
CA LYS A 66 -6.04 -4.61 -16.50
C LYS A 66 -5.25 -3.38 -16.02
N SER A 67 -5.91 -2.26 -15.74
CA SER A 67 -5.26 -1.04 -15.22
C SER A 67 -5.15 -0.99 -13.68
N LEU A 68 -5.43 -2.12 -13.00
CA LEU A 68 -5.37 -2.18 -11.53
C LEU A 68 -4.00 -2.66 -11.04
N VAL A 69 -3.54 -2.05 -9.96
CA VAL A 69 -2.34 -2.43 -9.22
C VAL A 69 -2.75 -2.78 -7.79
N PHE A 70 -2.26 -3.91 -7.32
CA PHE A 70 -2.52 -4.41 -5.98
C PHE A 70 -1.25 -4.33 -5.16
N LEU A 71 -1.36 -3.74 -3.98
CA LEU A 71 -0.24 -3.49 -3.08
C LEU A 71 -0.49 -4.23 -1.77
N LEU A 72 0.54 -4.93 -1.31
CA LEU A 72 0.62 -5.47 0.04
C LEU A 72 1.58 -4.60 0.83
N THR A 73 1.10 -4.00 1.91
CA THR A 73 1.90 -3.14 2.79
C THR A 73 1.92 -3.70 4.21
N SER A 74 3.03 -3.48 4.92
CA SER A 74 3.10 -3.74 6.36
C SER A 74 2.27 -2.72 7.16
N PRO A 75 1.97 -2.98 8.44
CA PRO A 75 1.29 -2.03 9.32
C PRO A 75 2.00 -0.67 9.44
N GLU A 76 3.32 -0.66 9.28
CA GLU A 76 4.18 0.53 9.32
C GLU A 76 4.23 1.27 7.97
N GLY A 77 3.54 0.76 6.95
CA GLY A 77 3.49 1.36 5.61
C GLY A 77 4.63 0.95 4.68
N VAL A 78 5.40 -0.11 5.01
CA VAL A 78 6.43 -0.64 4.12
C VAL A 78 5.78 -1.42 2.98
N LEU A 79 6.15 -1.14 1.73
CA LEU A 79 5.69 -1.91 0.58
C LEU A 79 6.37 -3.30 0.58
N LEU A 80 5.59 -4.35 0.78
CA LEU A 80 6.07 -5.73 0.83
C LEU A 80 5.99 -6.43 -0.54
N LYS A 81 4.92 -6.17 -1.29
CA LYS A 81 4.70 -6.73 -2.63
C LYS A 81 3.85 -5.80 -3.48
N LYS A 82 4.13 -5.78 -4.78
CA LYS A 82 3.33 -5.14 -5.82
C LYS A 82 2.98 -6.18 -6.88
N SER A 83 1.71 -6.27 -7.22
CA SER A 83 1.20 -7.11 -8.31
C SER A 83 0.43 -6.25 -9.31
N VAL A 84 0.66 -6.47 -10.60
CA VAL A 84 0.07 -5.71 -11.70
C VAL A 84 -0.57 -6.72 -12.63
N ALA A 85 -1.81 -6.45 -13.07
CA ALA A 85 -2.44 -7.27 -14.09
C ALA A 85 -1.68 -7.09 -15.41
N GLU A 86 -1.11 -8.17 -15.94
CA GLU A 86 -0.45 -8.09 -17.25
C GLU A 86 -1.50 -8.12 -18.38
N ASN A 87 -1.18 -7.41 -19.47
CA ASN A 87 -1.97 -7.36 -20.71
C ASN A 87 -1.84 -8.66 -21.51
#